data_AF-A0A820M5U6-F1
#
_entry.id   AF-A0A820M5U6-F1
#
_cell.length_a   1.000
_cell.length_b   1.000
_cell.length_c   1.000
_cell.angle_alpha   90.00
_cell.angle_beta   90.00
_cell.angle_gamma   90.00
#
_symmetry.space_group_name_H-M   'P 1'
#
loop_
_entity.id
_entity.type
_entity.pdbx_description
1 polymer ?
#
loop_
_entity_poly.entity_id
_entity_poly.type
_entity_poly.pdbx_seq_one_letter_code
_entity_poly.pdbx_strand_id
1 'polypeptide(L)'
;MAVPSTFENQWYTQGCYYCQYTLPVRYQKLSHIGQGRYGTVIRAFDEEKDQWVAIKKLTRPFQNDVYAQRAYRELKLTQYLTHPDAQLLQLYHVFTPEQKLEDFETLYFVFNFVPFNLNQLIKRRLPIAENHVNQIIYSICRGLQYMHSAGIIHRDLKPENIGIDAQSNVTILDLGLARTVDGSEKTGYVVTRWWRAPEIIINQSKYDEKVDIWSVGCIMAELILLRPLFPGTSQFTQLDAIFDVVGTPDIETLNEISNAVSPASSAQKIQKPQQDFNKLFGYKYDQTGENKISGVSSEGIDFLRSLLTFDPRQRPTVGEALKHPFLQRYRTAEDEPTIQRLMDIHQGAKYDVPEWK
;
A
#
# COMPACT_ATOMS: atom_id res chain seq x y z
N MET A 1 -10.01 -46.74 -10.90
CA MET A 1 -11.14 -45.81 -10.67
C MET A 1 -10.75 -44.92 -9.52
N ALA A 2 -10.73 -43.60 -9.73
CA ALA A 2 -10.34 -42.63 -8.72
C ALA A 2 -11.37 -42.62 -7.58
N VAL A 3 -10.86 -42.70 -6.35
CA VAL A 3 -11.66 -42.44 -5.13
C VAL A 3 -11.78 -40.92 -4.99
N PRO A 4 -12.97 -40.34 -4.76
CA PRO A 4 -13.09 -38.92 -4.47
C PRO A 4 -12.51 -38.64 -3.08
N SER A 5 -11.54 -37.73 -2.96
CA SER A 5 -11.11 -37.19 -1.67
C SER A 5 -12.11 -36.12 -1.22
N THR A 6 -13.17 -36.52 -0.53
CA THR A 6 -14.09 -35.59 0.14
C THR A 6 -13.46 -35.13 1.45
N PHE A 7 -12.82 -33.97 1.44
CA PHE A 7 -12.38 -33.25 2.65
C PHE A 7 -13.59 -32.65 3.38
N GLU A 8 -14.45 -33.49 3.95
CA GLU A 8 -15.52 -32.98 4.80
C GLU A 8 -15.01 -32.79 6.24
N ASN A 9 -14.58 -31.56 6.50
CA ASN A 9 -14.65 -30.86 7.79
C ASN A 9 -13.89 -31.45 8.99
N GLN A 10 -12.58 -31.63 8.87
CA GLN A 10 -11.74 -31.59 10.06
C GLN A 10 -11.14 -30.18 10.21
N TRP A 11 -11.67 -29.45 11.20
CA TRP A 11 -11.13 -28.18 11.66
C TRP A 11 -10.26 -28.44 12.89
N TYR A 12 -9.17 -27.69 13.02
CA TYR A 12 -8.41 -27.66 14.25
C TYR A 12 -8.28 -26.23 14.75
N THR A 13 -8.12 -26.08 16.05
CA THR A 13 -7.97 -24.78 16.70
C THR A 13 -6.59 -24.66 17.30
N GLN A 14 -5.88 -23.58 16.98
CA GLN A 14 -4.57 -23.29 17.52
C GLN A 14 -4.48 -21.83 17.97
N GLY A 15 -4.06 -21.63 19.22
CA GLY A 15 -3.73 -20.31 19.75
C GLY A 15 -2.35 -19.85 19.28
N CYS A 16 -2.24 -18.59 18.89
CA CYS A 16 -0.96 -17.86 18.93
C CYS A 16 -1.06 -16.77 20.00
N TYR A 17 0.06 -16.15 20.37
CA TYR A 17 0.12 -15.10 21.41
C TYR A 17 -0.91 -13.97 21.24
N TYR A 18 -1.39 -13.71 20.01
CA TYR A 18 -2.24 -12.56 19.69
C TYR A 18 -3.70 -12.93 19.38
N CYS A 19 -3.98 -14.17 18.96
CA CYS A 19 -5.32 -14.62 18.59
C CYS A 19 -5.43 -16.15 18.42
N GLN A 20 -6.67 -16.64 18.49
CA GLN A 20 -7.02 -18.03 18.21
C GLN A 20 -7.41 -18.20 16.74
N TYR A 21 -6.86 -19.22 16.07
CA TYR A 21 -7.20 -19.61 14.71
C TYR A 21 -7.97 -20.92 14.71
N THR A 22 -9.04 -21.00 13.93
CA THR A 22 -9.75 -22.24 13.61
C THR A 22 -9.61 -22.45 12.11
N LEU A 23 -8.84 -23.46 11.70
CA LEU A 23 -8.42 -23.66 10.32
C LEU A 23 -8.76 -25.08 9.86
N PRO A 24 -9.01 -25.28 8.54
CA PRO A 24 -9.02 -26.62 7.96
C PRO A 24 -7.68 -27.34 8.20
N VAL A 25 -7.71 -28.65 8.46
CA VAL A 25 -6.49 -29.48 8.64
C VAL A 25 -5.52 -29.42 7.47
N ARG A 26 -5.96 -28.98 6.29
CA ARG A 26 -5.14 -28.70 5.11
C ARG A 26 -3.99 -27.71 5.38
N TYR A 27 -4.20 -26.73 6.25
CA TYR A 27 -3.20 -25.69 6.52
C TYR A 27 -2.42 -26.04 7.77
N GLN A 28 -1.11 -26.26 7.64
CA GLN A 28 -0.24 -26.73 8.72
C GLN A 28 0.95 -25.79 8.94
N LYS A 29 1.82 -26.12 9.92
CA LYS A 29 3.10 -25.42 10.17
C LYS A 29 2.95 -23.91 10.37
N LEU A 30 2.00 -23.53 11.23
CA LEU A 30 1.64 -22.12 11.44
C LEU A 30 2.80 -21.29 11.99
N SER A 31 2.98 -20.09 11.47
CA SER A 31 3.93 -19.10 11.99
C SER A 31 3.36 -17.69 11.89
N HIS A 32 3.43 -16.90 12.95
CA HIS A 32 2.93 -15.52 12.93
C HIS A 32 3.81 -14.61 12.05
N ILE A 33 3.20 -13.85 11.14
CA ILE A 33 3.92 -12.90 10.28
C ILE A 33 3.64 -11.45 10.68
N GLY A 34 2.40 -11.11 11.01
CA GLY A 34 2.05 -9.71 11.29
C GLY A 34 0.67 -9.50 11.88
N GLN A 35 0.49 -8.34 12.51
CA GLN A 35 -0.77 -7.91 13.10
C GLN A 35 -1.03 -6.46 12.68
N GLY A 36 -2.23 -6.21 12.18
CA GLY A 36 -2.75 -4.89 11.86
C GLY A 36 -4.03 -4.59 12.63
N ARG A 37 -4.56 -3.38 12.46
CA ARG A 37 -5.82 -2.96 13.07
C ARG A 37 -7.02 -3.83 12.65
N TYR A 38 -6.98 -4.38 11.44
CA TYR A 38 -8.11 -5.05 10.80
C TYR A 38 -7.94 -6.55 10.63
N GLY A 39 -6.82 -7.10 11.09
CA GLY A 39 -6.58 -8.53 11.01
C GLY A 39 -5.21 -8.95 11.48
N THR A 40 -5.06 -10.26 11.65
CA THR A 40 -3.80 -10.93 11.98
C THR A 40 -3.43 -11.87 10.85
N VAL A 41 -2.15 -11.94 10.53
CA VAL A 41 -1.63 -12.71 9.40
C VAL A 41 -0.64 -13.77 9.90
N ILE A 42 -0.88 -15.00 9.47
CA ILE A 42 0.01 -16.14 9.70
C ILE A 42 0.49 -16.71 8.37
N ARG A 43 1.67 -17.30 8.39
CA ARG A 43 2.16 -18.24 7.38
C ARG A 43 1.59 -19.61 7.70
N ALA A 44 1.10 -20.32 6.69
CA ALA A 44 0.77 -21.73 6.79
C ALA A 44 1.29 -22.48 5.57
N PHE A 45 1.51 -23.78 5.70
CA PHE A 45 1.81 -24.68 4.59
C PHE A 45 0.50 -25.33 4.14
N ASP A 46 0.13 -25.15 2.88
CA ASP A 46 -1.02 -25.79 2.25
C ASP A 46 -0.60 -27.20 1.79
N GLU A 47 -1.00 -28.24 2.52
CA GLU A 47 -0.61 -29.63 2.24
C GLU A 47 -1.24 -30.19 0.95
N GLU A 48 -2.37 -29.65 0.50
CA GLU A 48 -3.01 -30.09 -0.75
C GLU A 48 -2.31 -29.51 -1.99
N LYS A 49 -1.73 -28.32 -1.86
CA LYS A 49 -1.09 -27.60 -2.97
C LYS A 49 0.44 -27.56 -2.87
N ASP A 50 1.00 -28.15 -1.84
CA ASP A 50 2.45 -28.22 -1.56
C ASP A 50 3.14 -26.84 -1.62
N GLN A 51 2.52 -25.83 -1.02
CA GLN A 51 3.03 -24.45 -1.08
C GLN A 51 2.80 -23.66 0.22
N TRP A 52 3.63 -22.65 0.46
CA TRP A 52 3.41 -21.69 1.54
C TRP A 52 2.33 -20.67 1.16
N VAL A 53 1.44 -20.39 2.10
CA VAL A 53 0.36 -19.40 1.98
C VAL A 53 0.38 -18.42 3.14
N ALA A 54 -0.18 -17.23 2.92
CA ALA A 54 -0.48 -16.27 3.97
C ALA A 54 -1.98 -16.32 4.28
N ILE A 55 -2.35 -16.54 5.55
CA ILE A 55 -3.74 -16.54 5.99
C ILE A 55 -3.99 -15.31 6.86
N LYS A 56 -4.86 -14.41 6.39
CA LYS A 56 -5.32 -13.21 7.10
C LYS A 56 -6.66 -13.52 7.77
N LYS A 57 -6.70 -13.51 9.10
CA LYS A 57 -7.95 -13.53 9.88
C LYS A 57 -8.42 -12.09 10.08
N LEU A 58 -9.64 -11.75 9.68
CA LEU A 58 -10.20 -10.43 9.94
C LEU A 58 -10.56 -10.25 11.41
N THR A 59 -10.23 -9.08 11.97
CA THR A 59 -10.53 -8.76 13.37
C THR A 59 -11.93 -8.17 13.48
N ARG A 60 -12.87 -8.94 14.04
CA ARG A 60 -14.27 -8.53 14.29
C ARG A 60 -14.91 -7.85 13.07
N PRO A 61 -14.95 -8.52 11.91
CA PRO A 61 -15.45 -7.93 10.66
C PRO A 61 -16.89 -7.42 10.77
N PHE A 62 -17.71 -7.98 11.68
CA PHE A 62 -19.13 -7.63 11.83
C PHE A 62 -19.44 -6.79 13.07
N GLN A 63 -18.44 -6.12 13.66
CA GLN A 63 -18.63 -5.30 14.86
C GLN A 63 -19.64 -4.15 14.66
N ASN A 64 -19.66 -3.57 13.45
CA ASN A 64 -20.61 -2.55 13.01
C ASN A 64 -20.64 -2.51 11.47
N ASP A 65 -21.56 -1.72 10.93
CA ASP A 65 -21.76 -1.50 9.49
C ASP A 65 -20.49 -1.06 8.76
N VAL A 66 -19.68 -0.17 9.36
CA VAL A 66 -18.41 0.30 8.77
C VAL A 66 -17.38 -0.84 8.64
N TYR A 67 -17.26 -1.69 9.65
CA TYR A 67 -16.36 -2.83 9.62
C TYR A 67 -16.84 -3.90 8.63
N ALA A 68 -18.16 -4.15 8.59
CA ALA A 68 -18.76 -5.16 7.73
C ALA A 68 -18.67 -4.76 6.26
N GLN A 69 -19.03 -3.51 5.94
CA GLN A 69 -18.83 -2.93 4.62
C GLN A 69 -17.37 -3.01 4.16
N ARG A 70 -16.43 -2.75 5.07
CA ARG A 70 -15.01 -2.81 4.77
C ARG A 70 -14.54 -4.23 4.46
N ALA A 71 -14.96 -5.22 5.26
CA ALA A 71 -14.63 -6.63 5.01
C ALA A 71 -15.17 -7.10 3.67
N TYR A 72 -16.44 -6.75 3.37
CA TYR A 72 -17.07 -7.02 2.08
C TYR A 72 -16.32 -6.35 0.91
N ARG A 73 -15.99 -5.07 1.05
CA ARG A 73 -15.23 -4.32 0.04
C ARG A 73 -13.86 -4.93 -0.21
N GLU A 74 -13.12 -5.27 0.85
CA GLU A 74 -11.81 -5.91 0.73
C GLU A 74 -11.92 -7.23 -0.06
N LEU A 75 -12.92 -8.07 0.26
CA LEU A 75 -13.20 -9.30 -0.47
C LEU A 75 -13.50 -9.02 -1.96
N LYS A 76 -14.44 -8.12 -2.25
CA LYS A 76 -14.86 -7.81 -3.62
C LYS A 76 -13.74 -7.21 -4.46
N LEU A 77 -12.99 -6.25 -3.92
CA LEU A 77 -11.86 -5.65 -4.62
C LEU A 77 -10.77 -6.69 -4.91
N THR A 78 -10.49 -7.57 -3.95
CA THR A 78 -9.49 -8.64 -4.12
C THR A 78 -9.91 -9.65 -5.18
N GLN A 79 -11.18 -10.05 -5.20
CA GLN A 79 -11.74 -10.94 -6.24
C GLN A 79 -11.79 -10.29 -7.62
N TYR A 80 -11.90 -8.96 -7.67
CA TYR A 80 -11.97 -8.21 -8.92
C TYR A 80 -10.58 -7.91 -9.50
N LEU A 81 -9.63 -7.55 -8.64
CA LEU A 81 -8.27 -7.21 -9.02
C LEU A 81 -7.38 -8.45 -9.15
N THR A 82 -7.81 -9.41 -9.97
CA THR A 82 -7.09 -10.68 -10.15
C THR A 82 -6.47 -10.73 -11.54
N HIS A 83 -5.14 -10.62 -11.58
CA HIS A 83 -4.33 -10.88 -12.77
C HIS A 83 -2.95 -11.34 -12.30
N PRO A 84 -2.43 -12.49 -12.79
CA PRO A 84 -1.13 -13.02 -12.36
C PRO A 84 0.00 -12.00 -12.50
N ASP A 85 -0.05 -11.21 -13.57
CA ASP A 85 0.97 -10.21 -13.87
C ASP A 85 0.65 -8.80 -13.35
N ALA A 86 -0.34 -8.58 -12.49
CA ALA A 86 -0.65 -7.22 -12.00
C ALA A 86 0.20 -6.77 -10.79
N GLN A 87 1.23 -7.52 -10.37
CA GLN A 87 1.96 -7.24 -9.12
C GLN A 87 1.05 -7.17 -7.89
N LEU A 88 -0.13 -7.82 -7.90
CA LEU A 88 -1.06 -7.79 -6.79
C LEU A 88 -1.06 -9.13 -6.05
N LEU A 89 -1.38 -9.08 -4.76
CA LEU A 89 -1.58 -10.27 -3.94
C LEU A 89 -2.75 -11.11 -4.48
N GLN A 90 -2.52 -12.40 -4.70
CA GLN A 90 -3.48 -13.33 -5.28
C GLN A 90 -4.26 -14.05 -4.19
N LEU A 91 -5.59 -13.96 -4.24
CA LEU A 91 -6.48 -14.65 -3.32
C LEU A 91 -6.74 -16.07 -3.82
N TYR A 92 -6.35 -17.06 -3.02
CA TYR A 92 -6.53 -18.47 -3.33
C TYR A 92 -7.83 -19.04 -2.74
N HIS A 93 -8.20 -18.63 -1.53
CA HIS A 93 -9.34 -19.18 -0.83
C HIS A 93 -9.89 -18.20 0.21
N VAL A 94 -11.18 -18.29 0.49
CA VAL A 94 -11.87 -17.55 1.55
C VAL A 94 -12.74 -18.54 2.29
N PHE A 95 -12.66 -18.56 3.62
CA PHE A 95 -13.45 -19.49 4.42
C PHE A 95 -13.84 -18.94 5.78
N THR A 96 -14.83 -19.61 6.37
CA THR A 96 -15.34 -19.43 7.73
C THR A 96 -15.54 -20.83 8.34
N PRO A 97 -15.19 -21.06 9.62
CA PRO A 97 -15.50 -22.31 10.30
C PRO A 97 -17.00 -22.46 10.61
N GLU A 98 -17.74 -21.36 10.67
CA GLU A 98 -19.15 -21.34 11.03
C GLU A 98 -20.03 -21.85 9.87
N GLN A 99 -20.94 -22.78 10.16
CA GLN A 99 -21.74 -23.48 9.13
C GLN A 99 -23.09 -22.80 8.84
N LYS A 100 -23.50 -21.89 9.71
CA LYS A 100 -24.77 -21.17 9.61
C LYS A 100 -24.52 -19.67 9.61
N LEU A 101 -25.36 -18.93 8.89
CA LEU A 101 -25.29 -17.48 8.83
C LEU A 101 -25.49 -16.80 10.20
N GLU A 102 -26.33 -17.39 11.06
CA GLU A 102 -26.59 -16.88 12.42
C GLU A 102 -25.32 -16.85 13.29
N ASP A 103 -24.39 -17.77 13.04
CA ASP A 103 -23.13 -17.91 13.79
C ASP A 103 -21.94 -17.22 13.08
N PHE A 104 -22.13 -16.69 11.87
CA PHE A 104 -21.05 -16.19 11.03
C PHE A 104 -20.38 -14.95 11.64
N GLU A 105 -19.23 -15.15 12.27
CA GLU A 105 -18.45 -14.08 12.93
C GLU A 105 -17.01 -13.99 12.44
N THR A 106 -16.50 -15.05 11.80
CA THR A 106 -15.09 -15.15 11.46
C THR A 106 -14.88 -15.30 9.96
N LEU A 107 -13.97 -14.48 9.40
CA LEU A 107 -13.59 -14.56 7.99
C LEU A 107 -12.06 -14.68 7.84
N TYR A 108 -11.64 -15.65 7.05
CA TYR A 108 -10.24 -15.93 6.72
C TYR A 108 -10.00 -15.76 5.22
N PHE A 109 -8.96 -15.01 4.85
CA PHE A 109 -8.48 -14.90 3.48
C PHE A 109 -7.13 -15.62 3.34
N VAL A 110 -7.01 -16.47 2.32
CA VAL A 110 -5.79 -17.22 1.99
C VAL A 110 -5.19 -16.65 0.73
N PHE A 111 -3.95 -16.22 0.82
CA PHE A 111 -3.20 -15.59 -0.27
C PHE A 111 -1.92 -16.35 -0.59
N ASN A 112 -1.33 -16.09 -1.76
CA ASN A 112 0.07 -16.45 -2.01
C ASN A 112 0.98 -15.82 -0.95
N PHE A 113 2.00 -16.56 -0.50
CA PHE A 113 2.94 -16.07 0.51
C PHE A 113 4.06 -15.24 -0.13
N VAL A 114 4.25 -14.01 0.36
CA VAL A 114 5.38 -13.16 0.02
C VAL A 114 6.33 -13.06 1.23
N PRO A 115 7.61 -13.47 1.10
CA PRO A 115 8.47 -13.71 2.25
C PRO A 115 8.98 -12.45 2.95
N PHE A 116 9.19 -11.37 2.21
CA PHE A 116 9.72 -10.11 2.73
C PHE A 116 8.88 -8.92 2.29
N ASN A 117 9.11 -7.77 2.92
CA ASN A 117 8.58 -6.48 2.47
C ASN A 117 9.68 -5.41 2.46
N LEU A 118 9.42 -4.29 1.80
CA LEU A 118 10.40 -3.21 1.66
C LEU A 118 10.83 -2.62 3.01
N ASN A 119 9.94 -2.56 4.02
CA ASN A 119 10.31 -2.09 5.35
C ASN A 119 11.44 -2.96 5.97
N GLN A 120 11.33 -4.28 5.84
CA GLN A 120 12.38 -5.20 6.28
C GLN A 120 13.68 -5.00 5.50
N LEU A 121 13.59 -4.75 4.18
CA LEU A 121 14.75 -4.44 3.34
C LEU A 121 15.45 -3.16 3.79
N ILE A 122 14.70 -2.07 3.96
CA ILE A 122 15.20 -0.75 4.41
C ILE A 122 15.86 -0.85 5.79
N LYS A 123 15.26 -1.61 6.72
CA LYS A 123 15.79 -1.83 8.08
C LYS A 123 17.14 -2.55 8.12
N ARG A 124 17.54 -3.25 7.05
CA ARG A 124 18.90 -3.84 6.97
C ARG A 124 19.99 -2.77 6.89
N ARG A 125 19.65 -1.52 6.55
CA ARG A 125 20.57 -0.38 6.42
C ARG A 125 21.72 -0.64 5.43
N LEU A 126 21.51 -1.57 4.50
CA LEU A 126 22.43 -1.82 3.39
C LEU A 126 22.05 -0.90 2.23
N PRO A 127 23.01 -0.27 1.56
CA PRO A 127 22.70 0.57 0.41
C PRO A 127 22.03 -0.22 -0.71
N ILE A 128 21.02 0.40 -1.33
CA ILE A 128 20.27 -0.17 -2.44
C ILE A 128 20.74 0.50 -3.71
N ALA A 129 21.30 -0.28 -4.64
CA ALA A 129 21.74 0.23 -5.94
C ALA A 129 20.55 0.83 -6.71
N GLU A 130 20.78 1.92 -7.44
CA GLU A 130 19.74 2.61 -8.23
C GLU A 130 19.00 1.66 -9.17
N ASN A 131 19.69 0.69 -9.78
CA ASN A 131 19.07 -0.32 -10.63
C ASN A 131 17.96 -1.09 -9.91
N HIS A 132 18.18 -1.47 -8.64
CA HIS A 132 17.18 -2.14 -7.82
C HIS A 132 16.07 -1.18 -7.39
N VAL A 133 16.41 0.07 -7.02
CA VAL A 133 15.39 1.11 -6.74
C VAL A 133 14.47 1.27 -7.95
N ASN A 134 15.05 1.37 -9.14
CA ASN A 134 14.32 1.53 -10.40
C ASN A 134 13.38 0.35 -10.67
N GLN A 135 13.87 -0.90 -10.59
CA GLN A 135 13.06 -2.10 -10.77
C GLN A 135 11.89 -2.17 -9.78
N ILE A 136 12.15 -1.85 -8.51
CA ILE A 136 11.11 -1.84 -7.47
C ILE A 136 10.05 -0.79 -7.80
N ILE A 137 10.47 0.45 -8.11
CA ILE A 137 9.54 1.55 -8.39
C ILE A 137 8.75 1.32 -9.68
N TYR A 138 9.39 0.80 -10.73
CA TYR A 138 8.71 0.38 -11.95
C TYR A 138 7.62 -0.66 -11.65
N SER A 139 7.95 -1.69 -10.88
CA SER A 139 7.00 -2.76 -10.54
C SER A 139 5.82 -2.26 -9.69
N ILE A 140 6.06 -1.31 -8.77
CA ILE A 140 4.96 -0.66 -8.03
C ILE A 140 4.07 0.14 -8.99
N CYS A 141 4.66 0.92 -9.90
CA CYS A 141 3.90 1.70 -10.89
C CYS A 141 3.09 0.77 -11.81
N ARG A 142 3.63 -0.38 -12.20
CA ARG A 142 2.91 -1.39 -12.99
C ARG A 142 1.66 -1.91 -12.27
N GLY A 143 1.77 -2.27 -10.99
CA GLY A 143 0.62 -2.71 -10.22
C GLY A 143 -0.42 -1.60 -10.00
N LEU A 144 0.05 -0.37 -9.79
CA LEU A 144 -0.83 0.81 -9.71
C LEU A 144 -1.53 1.10 -11.04
N GLN A 145 -0.87 0.90 -12.20
CA GLN A 145 -1.50 1.05 -13.51
C GLN A 145 -2.71 0.13 -13.68
N TYR A 146 -2.60 -1.13 -13.22
CA TYR A 146 -3.72 -2.05 -13.20
C TYR A 146 -4.84 -1.57 -12.28
N MET A 147 -4.54 -1.23 -11.03
CA MET A 147 -5.53 -0.75 -10.05
C MET A 147 -6.22 0.55 -10.51
N HIS A 148 -5.46 1.53 -10.99
CA HIS A 148 -5.97 2.83 -11.41
C HIS A 148 -6.81 2.71 -12.69
N SER A 149 -6.47 1.81 -13.62
CA SER A 149 -7.32 1.50 -14.79
C SER A 149 -8.68 0.93 -14.38
N ALA A 150 -8.73 0.19 -13.27
CA ALA A 150 -9.96 -0.30 -12.65
C ALA A 150 -10.75 0.79 -11.91
N GLY A 151 -10.22 2.02 -11.82
CA GLY A 151 -10.77 3.11 -11.03
C GLY A 151 -10.59 2.92 -9.53
N ILE A 152 -9.61 2.13 -9.08
CA ILE A 152 -9.35 1.81 -7.66
C ILE A 152 -8.05 2.48 -7.21
N ILE A 153 -8.11 3.22 -6.12
CA ILE A 153 -6.97 3.88 -5.46
C ILE A 153 -6.57 3.07 -4.23
N HIS A 154 -5.28 2.83 -4.04
CA HIS A 154 -4.75 2.04 -2.92
C HIS A 154 -4.82 2.81 -1.57
N ARG A 155 -4.36 4.06 -1.55
CA ARG A 155 -4.42 5.04 -0.44
C ARG A 155 -3.63 4.76 0.83
N ASP A 156 -3.09 3.55 0.99
CA ASP A 156 -2.19 3.21 2.11
C ASP A 156 -0.91 2.54 1.62
N LEU A 157 -0.34 3.03 0.51
CA LEU A 157 0.96 2.58 0.05
C LEU A 157 2.05 3.00 1.03
N LYS A 158 2.86 2.03 1.44
CA LYS A 158 3.99 2.17 2.36
C LYS A 158 4.90 0.93 2.24
N PRO A 159 6.16 0.99 2.73
CA PRO A 159 7.10 -0.11 2.62
C PRO A 159 6.61 -1.44 3.22
N GLU A 160 5.75 -1.42 4.25
CA GLU A 160 5.14 -2.63 4.80
C GLU A 160 4.12 -3.30 3.86
N ASN A 161 3.50 -2.52 2.99
CA ASN A 161 2.48 -2.99 2.03
C ASN A 161 3.07 -3.31 0.66
N ILE A 162 4.40 -3.26 0.51
CA ILE A 162 5.09 -3.71 -0.69
C ILE A 162 5.91 -4.95 -0.34
N GLY A 163 5.40 -6.11 -0.74
CA GLY A 163 6.09 -7.38 -0.66
C GLY A 163 7.19 -7.48 -1.71
N ILE A 164 8.27 -8.19 -1.36
CA ILE A 164 9.39 -8.46 -2.26
C ILE A 164 9.92 -9.88 -2.03
N ASP A 165 10.30 -10.57 -3.10
CA ASP A 165 10.93 -11.89 -3.05
C ASP A 165 12.46 -11.84 -3.30
N ALA A 166 13.10 -13.01 -3.30
CA ALA A 166 14.55 -13.12 -3.50
C ALA A 166 15.00 -12.74 -4.92
N GLN A 167 14.08 -12.69 -5.88
CA GLN A 167 14.29 -12.32 -7.27
C GLN A 167 13.97 -10.84 -7.52
N SER A 168 13.66 -10.07 -6.48
CA SER A 168 13.21 -8.67 -6.54
C SER A 168 11.87 -8.48 -7.25
N ASN A 169 11.03 -9.52 -7.36
CA ASN A 169 9.65 -9.35 -7.79
C ASN A 169 8.87 -8.66 -6.69
N VAL A 170 8.09 -7.65 -7.09
CA VAL A 170 7.27 -6.86 -6.17
C VAL A 170 5.83 -7.36 -6.16
N THR A 171 5.20 -7.33 -4.99
CA THR A 171 3.77 -7.56 -4.84
C THR A 171 3.17 -6.48 -3.94
N ILE A 172 2.19 -5.73 -4.45
CA ILE A 172 1.37 -4.80 -3.67
C ILE A 172 0.42 -5.61 -2.80
N LEU A 173 0.43 -5.31 -1.51
CA LEU A 173 -0.30 -6.01 -0.45
C LEU A 173 -1.41 -5.11 0.12
N ASP A 174 -2.36 -5.72 0.82
CA ASP A 174 -3.37 -5.07 1.67
C ASP A 174 -4.23 -4.00 0.98
N LEU A 175 -5.31 -4.46 0.34
CA LEU A 175 -6.36 -3.59 -0.22
C LEU A 175 -7.37 -3.12 0.84
N GLY A 176 -7.10 -3.29 2.13
CA GLY A 176 -8.06 -3.00 3.20
C GLY A 176 -8.51 -1.54 3.29
N LEU A 177 -7.77 -0.60 2.70
CA LEU A 177 -8.13 0.83 2.61
C LEU A 177 -8.43 1.30 1.18
N ALA A 178 -8.33 0.38 0.21
CA ALA A 178 -8.56 0.68 -1.19
C ALA A 178 -10.03 1.02 -1.44
N ARG A 179 -10.25 1.93 -2.39
CA ARG A 179 -11.58 2.37 -2.79
C ARG A 179 -11.55 2.90 -4.21
N THR A 180 -12.74 2.99 -4.78
CA THR A 180 -12.97 3.71 -6.01
C THR A 180 -12.81 5.23 -5.83
N VAL A 181 -12.48 5.92 -6.93
CA VAL A 181 -12.26 7.38 -6.97
C VAL A 181 -13.45 8.17 -6.41
N ASP A 182 -14.68 7.67 -6.55
CA ASP A 182 -15.91 8.36 -6.16
C ASP A 182 -16.32 8.15 -4.67
N GLY A 183 -15.56 7.33 -3.92
CA GLY A 183 -15.90 6.96 -2.53
C GLY A 183 -15.50 8.00 -1.48
N SER A 184 -16.38 8.94 -1.17
CA SER A 184 -16.15 9.98 -0.15
C SER A 184 -16.37 9.50 1.30
N GLU A 185 -15.37 8.87 1.92
CA GLU A 185 -15.38 8.64 3.37
C GLU A 185 -14.09 9.10 4.03
N LYS A 186 -14.23 9.95 5.05
CA LYS A 186 -13.13 10.51 5.85
C LYS A 186 -12.76 9.50 6.93
N THR A 187 -11.67 8.75 6.76
CA THR A 187 -11.14 7.92 7.86
C THR A 187 -10.24 8.78 8.76
N GLY A 188 -10.81 9.24 9.87
CA GLY A 188 -10.08 9.90 10.94
C GLY A 188 -9.15 8.96 11.72
N TYR A 189 -7.89 9.40 11.83
CA TYR A 189 -6.90 9.24 12.91
C TYR A 189 -6.40 7.86 13.45
N VAL A 190 -5.10 7.90 13.81
CA VAL A 190 -4.20 6.95 14.51
C VAL A 190 -3.60 5.80 13.67
N VAL A 191 -2.92 6.13 12.57
CA VAL A 191 -1.93 5.25 11.91
C VAL A 191 -0.78 6.13 11.40
N THR A 192 0.41 5.55 11.17
CA THR A 192 1.56 6.20 10.51
C THR A 192 1.14 6.91 9.22
N ARG A 193 1.56 8.18 9.04
CA ARG A 193 1.16 9.05 7.91
C ARG A 193 2.29 9.39 6.95
N TRP A 194 3.46 8.80 7.13
CA TRP A 194 4.70 9.25 6.49
C TRP A 194 4.71 9.21 4.96
N TRP A 195 3.85 8.36 4.37
CA TRP A 195 3.71 8.21 2.91
C TRP A 195 2.39 8.78 2.36
N ARG A 196 1.56 9.41 3.21
CA ARG A 196 0.28 9.99 2.76
C ARG A 196 0.50 11.30 2.02
N ALA A 197 -0.23 11.48 0.93
CA ALA A 197 -0.22 12.71 0.16
C ALA A 197 -0.73 13.91 0.97
N PRO A 198 -0.23 15.14 0.71
CA PRO A 198 -0.63 16.36 1.41
C PRO A 198 -2.16 16.58 1.43
N GLU A 199 -2.83 16.34 0.31
CA GLU A 199 -4.27 16.47 0.14
C GLU A 199 -5.09 15.53 1.04
N ILE A 200 -4.56 14.33 1.32
CA ILE A 200 -5.13 13.39 2.30
C ILE A 200 -4.88 13.89 3.72
N ILE A 201 -3.71 14.46 3.99
CA ILE A 201 -3.34 14.97 5.32
C ILE A 201 -4.21 16.17 5.69
N ILE A 202 -4.47 17.11 4.79
CA ILE A 202 -5.31 18.30 5.03
C ILE A 202 -6.82 18.02 4.89
N ASN A 203 -7.22 16.76 4.66
CA ASN A 203 -8.60 16.33 4.49
C ASN A 203 -9.35 17.06 3.36
N GLN A 204 -8.72 17.26 2.19
CA GLN A 204 -9.43 17.79 1.02
C GLN A 204 -10.64 16.89 0.69
N SER A 205 -11.73 17.52 0.28
CA SER A 205 -12.99 16.82 -0.02
C SER A 205 -12.91 15.95 -1.27
N LYS A 206 -12.03 16.30 -2.21
CA LYS A 206 -11.80 15.61 -3.47
C LYS A 206 -10.30 15.39 -3.64
N TYR A 207 -9.94 14.19 -4.04
CA TYR A 207 -8.59 13.80 -4.47
C TYR A 207 -8.74 12.63 -5.45
N ASP A 208 -7.71 12.36 -6.22
CA ASP A 208 -7.71 11.34 -7.27
C ASP A 208 -6.65 10.27 -7.00
N GLU A 209 -6.36 9.44 -8.01
CA GLU A 209 -5.37 8.37 -7.94
C GLU A 209 -3.93 8.83 -7.68
N LYS A 210 -3.62 10.12 -7.87
CA LYS A 210 -2.27 10.70 -7.70
C LYS A 210 -1.82 10.77 -6.25
N VAL A 211 -2.72 10.47 -5.29
CA VAL A 211 -2.34 10.24 -3.89
C VAL A 211 -1.38 9.07 -3.76
N ASP A 212 -1.54 8.03 -4.59
CA ASP A 212 -0.65 6.86 -4.59
C ASP A 212 0.71 7.21 -5.20
N ILE A 213 0.75 8.12 -6.19
CA ILE A 213 1.97 8.60 -6.84
C ILE A 213 2.88 9.34 -5.84
N TRP A 214 2.30 10.12 -4.94
CA TRP A 214 3.04 10.71 -3.83
C TRP A 214 3.65 9.63 -2.92
N SER A 215 2.86 8.61 -2.56
CA SER A 215 3.36 7.49 -1.75
C SER A 215 4.51 6.75 -2.42
N VAL A 216 4.46 6.56 -3.74
CA VAL A 216 5.59 6.01 -4.53
C VAL A 216 6.83 6.89 -4.41
N GLY A 217 6.69 8.22 -4.51
CA GLY A 217 7.78 9.15 -4.28
C GLY A 217 8.39 9.03 -2.88
N CYS A 218 7.57 8.92 -1.85
CA CYS A 218 8.04 8.70 -0.47
C CYS A 218 8.77 7.35 -0.32
N ILE A 219 8.26 6.27 -0.92
CA ILE A 219 8.90 4.95 -0.91
C ILE A 219 10.25 5.00 -1.63
N MET A 220 10.31 5.62 -2.82
CA MET A 220 11.55 5.80 -3.58
C MET A 220 12.60 6.56 -2.77
N ALA A 221 12.21 7.69 -2.17
CA ALA A 221 13.10 8.46 -1.31
C ALA A 221 13.62 7.63 -0.12
N GLU A 222 12.76 6.82 0.49
CA GLU A 222 13.15 5.98 1.63
C GLU A 222 14.05 4.80 1.23
N LEU A 223 13.88 4.22 0.04
CA LEU A 223 14.83 3.23 -0.50
C LEU A 223 16.23 3.83 -0.70
N ILE A 224 16.30 5.11 -1.09
CA ILE A 224 17.56 5.84 -1.31
C ILE A 224 18.21 6.26 0.03
N LEU A 225 17.40 6.81 0.94
CA LEU A 225 17.88 7.37 2.21
C LEU A 225 17.98 6.33 3.33
N LEU A 226 17.35 5.16 3.16
CA LEU A 226 17.16 4.12 4.17
C LEU A 226 16.45 4.61 5.44
N ARG A 227 15.72 5.73 5.35
CA ARG A 227 14.93 6.31 6.44
C ARG A 227 13.70 7.01 5.87
N PRO A 228 12.60 7.11 6.63
CA PRO A 228 11.42 7.83 6.18
C PRO A 228 11.75 9.26 5.79
N LEU A 229 11.18 9.73 4.68
CA LEU A 229 11.37 11.10 4.20
C LEU A 229 10.62 12.12 5.10
N PHE A 230 9.39 11.80 5.48
CA PHE A 230 8.50 12.70 6.23
C PHE A 230 8.00 12.07 7.54
N PRO A 231 8.83 11.97 8.60
CA PRO A 231 8.50 11.28 9.84
C PRO A 231 7.63 12.12 10.81
N GLY A 232 6.53 12.70 10.32
CA GLY A 232 5.61 13.49 11.15
C GLY A 232 4.80 12.63 12.13
N THR A 233 4.57 13.16 13.33
CA THR A 233 3.80 12.51 14.41
C THR A 233 2.37 13.01 14.53
N SER A 234 2.08 14.18 13.96
CA SER A 234 0.78 14.84 13.93
C SER A 234 0.49 15.35 12.51
N GLN A 235 -0.75 15.74 12.22
CA GLN A 235 -1.10 16.37 10.95
C GLN A 235 -0.23 17.60 10.67
N PHE A 236 -0.02 18.44 11.68
CA PHE A 236 0.81 19.64 11.59
C PHE A 236 2.29 19.31 11.35
N THR A 237 2.90 18.47 12.20
CA THR A 237 4.32 18.11 12.06
C THR A 237 4.61 17.30 10.80
N GLN A 238 3.61 16.59 10.26
CA GLN A 238 3.71 15.94 8.95
C GLN A 238 3.76 16.96 7.82
N LEU A 239 2.90 17.98 7.82
CA LEU A 239 2.92 19.05 6.82
C LEU A 239 4.20 19.87 6.90
N ASP A 240 4.65 20.18 8.12
CA ASP A 240 5.90 20.92 8.34
C ASP A 240 7.11 20.17 7.77
N ALA A 241 7.19 18.85 8.01
CA ALA A 241 8.22 17.99 7.43
C ALA A 241 8.15 17.90 5.89
N ILE A 242 6.95 17.97 5.33
CA ILE A 242 6.77 18.05 3.87
C ILE A 242 7.33 19.38 3.36
N PHE A 243 6.90 20.50 3.93
CA PHE A 243 7.36 21.84 3.52
C PHE A 243 8.87 22.02 3.69
N ASP A 244 9.49 21.37 4.67
CA ASP A 244 10.95 21.37 4.85
C ASP A 244 11.71 20.81 3.67
N VAL A 245 11.10 19.93 2.86
CA VAL A 245 11.76 19.27 1.71
C VAL A 245 11.24 19.82 0.39
N VAL A 246 9.91 19.83 0.18
CA VAL A 246 9.32 20.21 -1.11
C VAL A 246 9.09 21.72 -1.23
N GLY A 247 9.29 22.47 -0.14
CA GLY A 247 8.99 23.89 -0.05
C GLY A 247 7.53 24.15 0.32
N THR A 248 7.24 25.39 0.69
CA THR A 248 5.86 25.83 0.94
C THR A 248 5.14 26.17 -0.36
N PRO A 249 3.85 25.81 -0.52
CA PRO A 249 3.03 26.25 -1.65
C PRO A 249 2.82 27.78 -1.63
N ASP A 250 2.11 28.30 -2.63
CA ASP A 250 1.75 29.71 -2.69
C ASP A 250 0.92 30.15 -1.46
N ILE A 251 0.87 31.46 -1.23
CA ILE A 251 0.25 32.03 -0.03
C ILE A 251 -1.26 31.74 0.02
N GLU A 252 -1.94 31.65 -1.13
CA GLU A 252 -3.38 31.37 -1.18
C GLU A 252 -3.64 29.93 -0.70
N THR A 253 -2.93 28.97 -1.27
CA THR A 253 -2.96 27.56 -0.87
C THR A 253 -2.57 27.37 0.60
N LEU A 254 -1.55 28.09 1.09
CA LEU A 254 -1.16 28.06 2.51
C LEU A 254 -2.28 28.55 3.44
N ASN A 255 -2.99 29.62 3.06
CA ASN A 255 -4.10 30.14 3.85
C ASN A 255 -5.26 29.13 3.90
N GLU A 256 -5.58 28.47 2.79
CA GLU A 256 -6.59 27.40 2.76
C GLU A 256 -6.23 26.25 3.70
N ILE A 257 -4.97 25.80 3.68
CA ILE A 257 -4.46 24.74 4.56
C ILE A 257 -4.54 25.17 6.03
N SER A 258 -4.13 26.41 6.34
CA SER A 258 -4.17 26.94 7.71
C SER A 258 -5.60 26.94 8.26
N ASN A 259 -6.57 27.37 7.46
CA ASN A 259 -7.99 27.34 7.81
C ASN A 259 -8.52 25.91 8.01
N ALA A 260 -8.00 24.93 7.25
CA ALA A 260 -8.43 23.53 7.32
C ALA A 260 -7.80 22.74 8.47
N VAL A 261 -6.57 23.08 8.89
CA VAL A 261 -5.77 22.29 9.84
C VAL A 261 -5.83 22.84 11.28
N SER A 262 -5.82 24.17 11.47
CA SER A 262 -6.18 24.86 12.72
C SER A 262 -5.98 26.39 12.61
N PRO A 263 -6.99 27.23 12.94
CA PRO A 263 -6.88 28.70 12.91
C PRO A 263 -6.02 29.31 14.03
N ALA A 264 -5.59 28.52 15.04
CA ALA A 264 -4.85 29.02 16.21
C ALA A 264 -3.32 29.09 16.02
N SER A 265 -2.79 28.63 14.89
CA SER A 265 -1.36 28.67 14.58
C SER A 265 -1.05 29.79 13.61
N SER A 266 -1.00 31.00 14.14
CA SER A 266 -0.21 32.13 13.63
C SER A 266 1.30 31.84 13.70
N ALA A 267 1.72 30.61 13.36
CA ALA A 267 3.12 30.30 13.12
C ALA A 267 3.47 31.01 11.82
N GLN A 268 4.44 31.92 11.90
CA GLN A 268 4.88 32.80 10.83
C GLN A 268 4.84 32.11 9.47
N LYS A 269 4.23 32.79 8.49
CA LYS A 269 4.23 32.47 7.05
C LYS A 269 5.66 32.50 6.50
N ILE A 270 6.52 31.63 7.00
CA ILE A 270 7.89 31.51 6.53
C ILE A 270 7.80 30.68 5.27
N GLN A 271 7.96 31.35 4.14
CA GLN A 271 8.09 30.68 2.86
C GLN A 271 9.38 29.84 2.91
N LYS A 272 9.25 28.51 2.84
CA LYS A 272 10.39 27.60 2.84
C LYS A 272 10.74 27.29 1.38
N PRO A 273 11.99 27.53 0.93
CA PRO A 273 12.40 27.09 -0.40
C PRO A 273 12.46 25.57 -0.45
N GLN A 274 12.23 25.01 -1.64
CA GLN A 274 12.49 23.58 -1.88
C GLN A 274 13.96 23.26 -1.60
N GLN A 275 14.22 22.13 -0.94
CA GLN A 275 15.59 21.65 -0.76
C GLN A 275 16.23 21.28 -2.10
N ASP A 276 17.56 21.32 -2.14
CA ASP A 276 18.31 20.83 -3.29
C ASP A 276 18.30 19.29 -3.32
N PHE A 277 17.42 18.74 -4.16
CA PHE A 277 17.27 17.29 -4.31
C PHE A 277 18.58 16.61 -4.79
N ASN A 278 19.46 17.32 -5.49
CA ASN A 278 20.76 16.76 -5.89
C ASN A 278 21.63 16.46 -4.67
N LYS A 279 21.62 17.35 -3.67
CA LYS A 279 22.35 17.12 -2.41
C LYS A 279 21.72 16.02 -1.56
N LEU A 280 20.39 15.93 -1.59
CA LEU A 280 19.66 14.98 -0.73
C LEU A 280 19.70 13.54 -1.28
N PHE A 281 19.50 13.37 -2.59
CA PHE A 281 19.29 12.07 -3.24
C PHE A 281 20.35 11.71 -4.29
N GLY A 282 21.23 12.64 -4.66
CA GLY A 282 22.31 12.35 -5.61
C GLY A 282 23.32 11.34 -5.09
N TYR A 283 24.14 10.83 -6.01
CA TYR A 283 25.13 9.82 -5.66
C TYR A 283 26.07 10.27 -4.55
N LYS A 284 26.26 9.38 -3.58
CA LYS A 284 27.30 9.47 -2.56
C LYS A 284 28.36 8.44 -2.89
N TYR A 285 29.61 8.84 -2.77
CA TYR A 285 30.77 7.99 -3.08
C TYR A 285 31.49 7.60 -1.80
N ASP A 286 32.26 6.53 -1.86
CA ASP A 286 33.17 6.15 -0.79
C ASP A 286 34.34 7.13 -0.63
N GLN A 287 35.21 6.85 0.34
CA GLN A 287 36.36 7.70 0.62
C GLN A 287 37.34 7.80 -0.56
N THR A 288 37.30 6.84 -1.49
CA THR A 288 38.13 6.84 -2.71
C THR A 288 37.53 7.70 -3.82
N GLY A 289 36.22 7.94 -3.76
CA GLY A 289 35.47 8.63 -4.82
C GLY A 289 35.13 7.74 -6.02
N GLU A 290 35.57 6.48 -6.02
CA GLU A 290 35.42 5.58 -7.18
C GLU A 290 34.11 4.79 -7.13
N ASN A 291 33.69 4.37 -5.93
CA ASN A 291 32.51 3.52 -5.78
C ASN A 291 31.29 4.30 -5.29
N LYS A 292 30.17 4.17 -6.01
CA LYS A 292 28.87 4.68 -5.58
C LYS A 292 28.37 3.88 -4.37
N ILE A 293 28.18 4.56 -3.24
CA ILE A 293 27.60 3.99 -2.03
C ILE A 293 26.09 4.03 -2.08
N SER A 294 25.49 5.17 -2.45
CA SER A 294 24.04 5.36 -2.43
C SER A 294 23.64 6.50 -3.35
N GLY A 295 22.33 6.78 -3.47
CA GLY A 295 21.81 7.85 -4.30
C GLY A 295 21.42 7.39 -5.70
N VAL A 296 20.90 8.32 -6.48
CA VAL A 296 20.43 8.09 -7.85
C VAL A 296 21.01 9.14 -8.81
N SER A 297 20.91 8.86 -10.10
CA SER A 297 21.29 9.77 -11.18
C SER A 297 20.43 11.04 -11.20
N SER A 298 20.82 12.02 -12.02
CA SER A 298 19.99 13.20 -12.30
C SER A 298 18.61 12.83 -12.83
N GLU A 299 18.50 11.77 -13.63
CA GLU A 299 17.23 11.24 -14.13
C GLU A 299 16.37 10.67 -13.01
N GLY A 300 16.97 9.96 -12.05
CA GLY A 300 16.27 9.46 -10.86
C GLY A 300 15.81 10.59 -9.92
N ILE A 301 16.62 11.64 -9.78
CA ILE A 301 16.25 12.86 -9.03
C ILE A 301 15.08 13.57 -9.72
N ASP A 302 15.13 13.72 -11.04
CA ASP A 302 14.09 14.37 -11.81
C ASP A 302 12.76 13.62 -11.68
N PHE A 303 12.81 12.29 -11.81
CA PHE A 303 11.65 11.44 -11.57
C PHE A 303 11.09 11.64 -10.17
N LEU A 304 11.92 11.54 -9.13
CA LEU A 304 11.51 11.71 -7.74
C LEU A 304 10.88 13.08 -7.48
N ARG A 305 11.42 14.14 -8.10
CA ARG A 305 10.88 15.50 -8.02
C ARG A 305 9.47 15.57 -8.61
N SER A 306 9.22 14.92 -9.75
CA SER A 306 7.89 14.89 -10.37
C SER A 306 6.85 14.22 -9.47
N LEU A 307 7.21 13.13 -8.78
CA LEU A 307 6.33 12.39 -7.86
C LEU A 307 6.05 13.18 -6.57
N LEU A 308 7.04 13.89 -6.04
CA LEU A 308 6.97 14.68 -4.79
C LEU A 308 6.51 16.12 -5.04
N THR A 309 5.58 16.32 -5.96
CA THR A 309 4.98 17.64 -6.23
C THR A 309 3.80 17.88 -5.27
N PHE A 310 3.82 19.04 -4.58
CA PHE A 310 2.78 19.37 -3.58
C PHE A 310 1.39 19.47 -4.22
N ASP A 311 1.26 20.23 -5.31
CA ASP A 311 0.00 20.36 -6.05
C ASP A 311 -0.30 19.05 -6.80
N PRO A 312 -1.37 18.32 -6.45
CA PRO A 312 -1.69 17.04 -7.10
C PRO A 312 -1.97 17.20 -8.60
N ARG A 313 -2.39 18.38 -9.08
CA ARG A 313 -2.66 18.64 -10.51
C ARG A 313 -1.40 18.63 -11.37
N GLN A 314 -0.25 18.87 -10.75
CA GLN A 314 1.06 18.88 -11.40
C GLN A 314 1.79 17.55 -11.25
N ARG A 315 1.23 16.63 -10.46
CA ARG A 315 1.77 15.28 -10.26
C ARG A 315 1.38 14.41 -11.48
N PRO A 316 2.27 13.59 -12.03
CA PRO A 316 1.92 12.72 -13.14
C PRO A 316 0.89 11.66 -12.70
N THR A 317 0.05 11.21 -13.61
CA THR A 317 -0.65 9.93 -13.48
C THR A 317 0.34 8.77 -13.51
N VAL A 318 -0.08 7.57 -13.08
CA VAL A 318 0.80 6.39 -13.15
C VAL A 318 1.25 6.07 -14.57
N GLY A 319 0.36 6.22 -15.56
CA GLY A 319 0.69 5.98 -16.97
C GLY A 319 1.66 7.00 -17.56
N GLU A 320 1.66 8.24 -17.06
CA GLU A 320 2.69 9.24 -17.39
C GLU A 320 4.00 8.94 -16.68
N ALA A 321 3.96 8.54 -15.40
CA ALA A 321 5.14 8.17 -14.64
C ALA A 321 5.89 6.98 -15.26
N LEU A 322 5.17 5.96 -15.76
CA LEU A 322 5.75 4.81 -16.48
C LEU A 322 6.49 5.20 -17.76
N LYS A 323 6.14 6.35 -18.39
CA LYS A 323 6.81 6.87 -19.59
C LYS A 323 8.07 7.69 -19.26
N HIS A 324 8.37 7.93 -17.99
CA HIS A 324 9.52 8.73 -17.60
C HIS A 324 10.85 8.03 -17.98
N PRO A 325 11.89 8.77 -18.44
CA PRO A 325 13.19 8.21 -18.83
C PRO A 325 13.81 7.27 -17.79
N PHE A 326 13.73 7.65 -16.51
CA PHE A 326 14.21 6.82 -15.40
C PHE A 326 13.69 5.38 -15.49
N LEU A 327 12.39 5.16 -15.70
CA LEU A 327 11.82 3.80 -15.71
C LEU A 327 12.02 3.03 -17.02
N GLN A 328 12.49 3.67 -18.10
CA GLN A 328 12.58 3.01 -19.42
C GLN A 328 13.54 1.83 -19.46
N ARG A 329 14.52 1.78 -18.55
CA ARG A 329 15.51 0.70 -18.52
C ARG A 329 14.91 -0.69 -18.33
N TYR A 330 13.83 -0.79 -17.56
CA TYR A 330 13.16 -2.06 -17.23
C TYR A 330 11.73 -2.12 -17.77
N ARG A 331 11.33 -1.09 -18.52
CA ARG A 331 9.98 -1.01 -19.05
C ARG A 331 9.79 -1.98 -20.20
N THR A 332 8.73 -2.77 -20.09
CA THR A 332 8.19 -3.57 -21.18
C THR A 332 6.72 -3.18 -21.31
N ALA A 333 6.37 -2.40 -22.33
CA ALA A 333 5.03 -1.83 -22.44
C ALA A 333 3.94 -2.90 -22.61
N GLU A 334 4.29 -4.02 -23.26
CA GLU A 334 3.44 -5.20 -23.44
C GLU A 334 3.13 -5.88 -22.09
N ASP A 335 4.01 -5.69 -21.11
CA ASP A 335 3.82 -6.16 -19.76
C ASP A 335 3.05 -5.13 -18.91
N GLU A 336 2.36 -4.11 -19.40
CA GLU A 336 1.61 -3.16 -18.53
C GLU A 336 0.10 -3.48 -18.54
N PRO A 337 -0.40 -4.48 -17.77
CA PRO A 337 -1.79 -4.89 -17.86
C PRO A 337 -2.72 -3.79 -17.36
N THR A 338 -3.90 -3.71 -18.00
CA THR A 338 -5.01 -2.85 -17.57
C THR A 338 -6.29 -3.69 -17.50
N ILE A 339 -7.28 -3.20 -16.77
CA ILE A 339 -8.59 -3.82 -16.64
C ILE A 339 -9.68 -2.78 -16.94
N GLN A 340 -10.74 -3.21 -17.62
CA GLN A 340 -11.90 -2.36 -17.88
C GLN A 340 -12.67 -2.13 -16.60
N ARG A 341 -12.88 -0.84 -16.25
CA ARG A 341 -13.63 -0.43 -15.06
C ARG A 341 -15.06 -1.02 -15.05
N LEU A 342 -15.34 -1.89 -14.09
CA LEU A 342 -16.70 -2.32 -13.76
C LEU A 342 -17.44 -1.20 -13.02
N MET A 343 -18.66 -0.89 -13.47
CA MET A 343 -19.41 0.28 -13.00
C MET A 343 -19.93 0.15 -11.56
N ASP A 344 -20.03 -1.05 -11.00
CA ASP A 344 -20.75 -1.28 -9.73
C ASP A 344 -19.97 -2.16 -8.73
N ILE A 345 -19.16 -1.51 -7.89
CA ILE A 345 -18.75 -2.10 -6.60
C ILE A 345 -19.53 -1.40 -5.49
N HIS A 346 -20.86 -1.56 -5.46
CA HIS A 346 -21.83 -1.06 -4.46
C HIS A 346 -21.37 0.14 -3.61
N GLN A 347 -21.06 1.25 -4.28
CA GLN A 347 -20.59 2.45 -3.60
C GLN A 347 -21.78 3.20 -3.00
N GLY A 348 -21.76 3.41 -1.68
CA GLY A 348 -22.74 4.24 -0.99
C GLY A 348 -24.02 3.53 -0.55
N ALA A 349 -24.16 2.23 -0.80
CA ALA A 349 -25.22 1.45 -0.18
C ALA A 349 -25.00 1.39 1.35
N LYS A 350 -26.05 1.73 2.10
CA LYS A 350 -26.07 1.66 3.56
C LYS A 350 -26.90 0.45 3.95
N TYR A 351 -26.20 -0.62 4.28
CA TYR A 351 -26.79 -1.84 4.82
C TYR A 351 -26.46 -1.95 6.31
N ASP A 352 -27.32 -2.65 7.06
CA ASP A 352 -26.99 -3.04 8.41
C ASP A 352 -26.05 -4.27 8.43
N VAL A 353 -25.56 -4.66 9.60
CA VAL A 353 -24.62 -5.78 9.72
C VAL A 353 -25.19 -7.10 9.17
N PRO A 354 -26.43 -7.51 9.50
CA PRO A 354 -27.05 -8.71 8.92
C PRO A 354 -27.12 -8.71 7.39
N GLU A 355 -27.37 -7.58 6.75
CA GLU A 355 -27.39 -7.47 5.28
C GLU A 355 -25.98 -7.49 4.66
N TRP A 356 -24.95 -7.00 5.38
CA TRP A 356 -23.56 -7.10 4.95
C TRP A 356 -22.96 -8.50 5.09
N LYS A 357 -23.44 -9.29 6.06
CA LYS A 357 -23.05 -10.69 6.27
C LYS A 357 -23.56 -11.55 5.11
#